data_AF-A0A2H1VVE3-F1
#
_entry.id   AF-A0A2H1VVE3-F1
#
_cell.length_a   1.000
_cell.length_b   1.000
_cell.length_c   1.000
_cell.angle_alpha   90.00
_cell.angle_beta   90.00
_cell.angle_gamma   90.00
#
_symmetry.space_group_name_H-M   'P 1'
#
loop_
_entity.id
_entity.type
_entity.pdbx_description
1 polymer ?
#
loop_
_entity_poly.entity_id
_entity_poly.type
_entity_poly.pdbx_seq_one_letter_code
_entity_poly.pdbx_strand_id
1 'polypeptide(L)' 'EKPHKCSLCSKSFPTPGDLKSHMYVHSGSWPYKCHICSRGFSKHTNLKNHLFLHTAKHQRNSARDAT' A
#
# COMPACT_ATOMS: atom_id res chain seq x y z
N GLU A 1 -15.66 -11.84 10.64
CA GLU A 1 -14.69 -12.87 10.18
C GLU A 1 -13.94 -12.36 8.95
N LYS A 2 -12.75 -12.87 8.64
CA LYS A 2 -11.94 -12.43 7.49
C LYS A 2 -11.80 -13.59 6.49
N PRO A 3 -12.79 -13.81 5.61
CA PRO A 3 -12.83 -15.00 4.78
C PRO A 3 -11.77 -15.01 3.67
N HIS A 4 -11.22 -13.85 3.31
CA HIS A 4 -10.29 -13.73 2.18
C HIS A 4 -8.84 -13.89 2.64
N LYS A 5 -8.31 -15.11 2.54
CA LYS A 5 -6.92 -15.44 2.91
C LYS A 5 -5.95 -15.16 1.75
N CYS A 6 -4.78 -14.63 2.08
CA CYS A 6 -3.67 -14.57 1.14
C CYS A 6 -3.11 -15.97 0.91
N SER A 7 -2.75 -16.29 -0.34
CA SER A 7 -2.12 -17.56 -0.70
C SER A 7 -0.60 -17.58 -0.47
N LEU A 8 0.02 -16.40 -0.36
CA LEU A 8 1.47 -16.23 -0.22
C LEU A 8 1.89 -15.94 1.23
N CYS A 9 0.95 -15.64 2.12
CA CYS A 9 1.20 -15.47 3.55
C CYS A 9 -0.06 -15.74 4.37
N SER A 10 0.08 -15.85 5.70
CA SER A 10 -1.04 -16.17 6.61
C SER A 10 -2.00 -15.00 6.89
N LYS A 11 -1.94 -13.90 6.13
CA LYS A 11 -2.82 -12.74 6.34
C LYS A 11 -4.21 -13.00 5.75
N SER A 12 -5.23 -12.55 6.47
CA SER A 12 -6.64 -12.64 6.06
C SER A 12 -7.28 -11.27 6.04
N PHE A 13 -8.23 -11.06 5.13
CA PHE A 13 -8.88 -9.78 4.86
C PHE A 13 -10.41 -9.90 4.88
N PRO A 14 -11.12 -8.82 5.28
CA PRO A 14 -12.58 -8.81 5.36
C PRO A 14 -13.23 -8.71 3.98
N THR A 15 -12.55 -8.14 2.98
CA THR A 15 -13.08 -7.96 1.63
C THR A 15 -12.11 -8.47 0.57
N PRO A 16 -12.59 -8.88 -0.61
CA PRO A 16 -11.72 -9.29 -1.70
C PRO A 16 -10.90 -8.12 -2.26
N GLY A 17 -11.42 -6.88 -2.16
CA GLY A 17 -10.69 -5.67 -2.55
C GLY A 17 -9.46 -5.39 -1.69
N ASP A 18 -9.54 -5.67 -0.39
CA ASP A 18 -8.41 -5.56 0.52
C ASP A 18 -7.37 -6.66 0.27
N LEU A 19 -7.80 -7.90 0.01
CA LEU A 19 -6.90 -8.98 -0.40
C LEU A 19 -6.19 -8.62 -1.72
N LYS A 20 -6.93 -8.16 -2.73
CA LYS A 20 -6.34 -7.75 -4.02
C LYS A 20 -5.31 -6.63 -3.84
N SER A 21 -5.61 -5.65 -2.99
CA SER A 21 -4.68 -4.57 -2.67
C SER A 21 -3.43 -5.08 -1.94
N HIS A 22 -3.58 -6.08 -1.09
CA HIS A 22 -2.45 -6.71 -0.40
C HIS A 22 -1.53 -7.48 -1.35
N MET A 23 -2.04 -8.07 -2.44
CA MET A 23 -1.20 -8.79 -3.40
C MET A 23 -0.13 -7.91 -4.06
N TYR A 24 -0.29 -6.58 -4.11
CA TYR A 24 0.74 -5.66 -4.62
C TYR A 24 2.02 -5.67 -3.77
N VAL A 25 1.93 -6.08 -2.51
CA VAL A 25 3.10 -6.21 -1.63
C VAL A 25 3.94 -7.41 -2.04
N HIS A 26 3.31 -8.48 -2.51
CA HIS A 26 4.00 -9.66 -3.02
C HIS A 26 4.53 -9.46 -4.44
N SER A 27 3.80 -8.76 -5.30
CA SER A 27 4.26 -8.50 -6.68
C SER A 27 5.31 -7.38 -6.77
N GLY A 28 5.42 -6.54 -5.74
CA GLY A 28 6.25 -5.32 -5.77
C GLY A 28 5.75 -4.28 -6.80
N SER A 29 4.67 -4.56 -7.52
CA SER A 29 4.14 -3.72 -8.58
C SER A 29 2.85 -3.06 -8.11
N TRP A 30 3.01 -1.82 -7.67
CA TRP A 30 1.90 -0.99 -7.21
C TRP A 30 1.38 -0.13 -8.38
N PRO A 31 0.06 -0.07 -8.59
CA PRO A 31 -0.54 0.66 -9.71
C PRO A 31 -0.33 2.17 -9.61
N TYR A 32 -0.20 2.70 -8.40
CA TYR A 32 0.03 4.12 -8.15
C TYR A 32 1.36 4.28 -7.43
N LYS A 33 2.29 5.05 -7.98
CA LYS A 33 3.61 5.29 -7.37
C LYS A 33 3.81 6.79 -7.16
N CYS A 34 4.34 7.16 -6.01
CA CYS A 34 4.77 8.52 -5.75
C CYS A 34 6.03 8.82 -6.56
N HIS A 35 6.02 9.89 -7.36
CA HIS A 35 7.19 10.30 -8.13
C HIS A 35 8.28 10.97 -7.25
N ILE A 36 7.95 11.40 -6.04
CA ILE A 36 8.87 12.10 -5.13
C ILE A 36 9.71 11.11 -4.31
N CYS A 37 9.09 10.05 -3.76
CA CYS A 37 9.77 9.08 -2.89
C CYS A 37 9.64 7.62 -3.35
N SER A 38 9.10 7.39 -4.54
CA SER A 38 8.90 6.06 -5.14
C SER A 38 8.04 5.08 -4.32
N ARG A 39 7.30 5.57 -3.31
CA ARG A 39 6.38 4.73 -2.52
C ARG A 39 5.16 4.33 -3.35
N GLY A 40 4.80 3.05 -3.29
CA GLY A 40 3.63 2.49 -3.98
C GLY A 40 2.35 2.59 -3.15
N PHE A 41 1.22 2.77 -3.83
CA PHE A 41 -0.13 2.84 -3.27
C PHE A 41 -1.12 2.01 -4.10
N SER A 42 -2.04 1.33 -3.41
CA SER A 42 -3.00 0.41 -4.03
C SER A 42 -4.23 1.15 -4.57
N LYS A 43 -4.45 2.39 -4.08
CA LYS A 43 -5.57 3.27 -4.42
C LYS A 43 -5.05 4.67 -4.76
N HIS A 44 -5.67 5.31 -5.75
CA HIS A 44 -5.33 6.67 -6.19
C HIS A 44 -5.56 7.71 -5.08
N THR A 45 -6.65 7.59 -4.31
CA THR A 45 -6.96 8.48 -3.18
C THR A 45 -5.86 8.48 -2.10
N ASN A 46 -5.27 7.31 -1.83
CA ASN A 46 -4.16 7.19 -0.89
C ASN A 46 -2.90 7.87 -1.41
N LEU A 47 -2.59 7.74 -2.71
CA LEU A 47 -1.49 8.47 -3.34
C LEU A 47 -1.73 9.99 -3.27
N LYS A 48 -2.94 10.46 -3.59
CA LYS A 48 -3.28 11.88 -3.54
C LYS A 48 -3.11 12.47 -2.13
N ASN A 49 -3.60 11.78 -1.10
CA ASN A 49 -3.40 12.20 0.29
C ASN A 49 -1.92 12.15 0.69
N HIS A 50 -1.16 11.18 0.19
CA HIS A 50 0.28 11.12 0.43
C HIS A 50 1.03 12.27 -0.25
N LEU A 51 0.68 12.64 -1.48
CA LEU A 51 1.29 13.78 -2.17
C LEU A 51 1.02 15.10 -1.44
N PHE A 52 -0.15 15.24 -0.80
CA PHE A 52 -0.44 16.39 0.04
C PHE A 52 0.58 16.54 1.20
N LEU A 53 1.06 15.43 1.78
CA LEU A 53 2.08 15.47 2.83
C LEU A 53 3.45 15.94 2.33
N HIS A 54 3.78 15.68 1.06
CA HIS A 54 4.99 16.22 0.44
C HIS A 54 4.91 17.74 0.31
N THR A 55 3.75 18.26 -0.09
CA THR A 55 3.52 19.71 -0.22
C THR A 55 3.42 20.41 1.14
N ALA A 56 2.87 19.74 2.16
CA ALA A 56 2.57 20.33 3.48
C ALA A 56 3.68 20.16 4.56
N LYS A 57 4.89 19.68 4.21
CA LYS A 57 6.06 19.54 5.11
C LYS A 57 5.84 18.71 6.40
N HIS A 58 5.34 17.47 6.30
CA HIS A 58 5.61 16.46 7.35
C HIS A 58 6.10 15.15 6.74
N GLN A 59 7.42 15.02 6.66
CA GLN A 59 8.10 13.78 6.30
C GLN A 59 7.95 12.77 7.44
N ARG A 60 6.91 11.94 7.42
CA ARG A 60 7.06 10.61 7.99
C ARG A 60 7.63 9.70 6.92
N ASN A 61 8.94 9.57 6.94
CA ASN A 61 9.64 8.40 6.44
C ASN A 61 9.01 7.18 7.13
N SER A 62 8.03 6.55 6.49
CA SER A 62 7.68 5.19 6.85
C SER A 62 8.75 4.34 6.17
N ALA A 63 9.81 4.10 6.94
CA ALA A 63 10.79 3.07 6.66
C ALA A 63 10.06 1.84 6.12
N ARG A 64 10.63 1.29 5.05
CA ARG A 64 10.31 -0.06 4.63
C ARG A 64 10.66 -0.94 5.83
N ASP A 65 9.67 -1.47 6.52
CA ASP A 65 9.85 -2.66 7.35
C ASP A 65 10.29 -3.77 6.40
N ALA A 66 11.61 -3.92 6.31
CA ALA A 66 12.28 -5.11 5.87
C ALA A 66 12.43 -5.99 7.12
N THR A 67 11.56 -6.97 7.28
CA THR A 67 11.86 -8.25 7.91
C THR A 67 10.96 -9.30 7.29
#